data_AF-A0A350DQ71-F1
#
_entry.id   AF-A0A350DQ71-F1
#
_cell.length_a   1.000
_cell.length_b   1.000
_cell.length_c   1.000
_cell.angle_alpha   90.00
_cell.angle_beta   90.00
_cell.angle_gamma   90.00
#
_symmetry.space_group_name_H-M   'P 1'
#
loop_
_entity.id
_entity.type
_entity.pdbx_description
1 polymer ?
#
loop_
_entity_poly.entity_id
_entity_poly.type
_entity_poly.pdbx_seq_one_letter_code
_entity_poly.pdbx_strand_id
1 'polypeptide(L)'
;GEKAVDPATYEYPFALDSQNVRDYAEYFGVDNTTAQHNLTISMASNEALSKVLDQLSETYTSHELTDDNDMKLIIHTTPDVAASSYDYVLSDDFAKGLVLPIVIQPDSKKGEVKAHGEVVE
;
A
#
# COMPACT_ATOMS: atom_id res chain seq x y z
N GLY A 1 3.88 8.41 -18.29
CA GLY A 1 4.09 7.62 -17.07
C GLY A 1 5.19 8.28 -16.28
N GLU A 2 5.02 8.39 -14.98
CA GLU A 2 6.10 8.78 -14.08
C GLU A 2 7.17 7.71 -14.05
N LYS A 3 8.42 8.14 -13.84
CA LYS A 3 9.55 7.24 -13.79
C LYS A 3 9.65 6.70 -12.36
N ALA A 4 9.70 5.38 -12.23
CA ALA A 4 9.98 4.73 -10.96
C ALA A 4 11.27 5.31 -10.36
N VAL A 5 11.20 5.74 -9.10
CA VAL A 5 12.34 6.22 -8.33
C VAL A 5 12.83 5.10 -7.42
N ASP A 6 14.11 5.13 -7.11
CA ASP A 6 14.70 4.12 -6.22
C ASP A 6 14.33 4.47 -4.76
N PRO A 7 13.67 3.56 -4.02
CA PRO A 7 13.21 3.83 -2.67
C PRO A 7 14.36 4.09 -1.69
N ALA A 8 15.59 3.65 -1.98
CA ALA A 8 16.75 3.96 -1.13
C ALA A 8 17.27 5.39 -1.34
N THR A 9 16.92 6.04 -2.46
CA THR A 9 17.34 7.41 -2.80
C THR A 9 16.21 8.43 -2.72
N TYR A 10 15.00 7.98 -2.40
CA TYR A 10 13.81 8.81 -2.33
C TYR A 10 13.85 9.72 -1.10
N GLU A 11 13.49 10.98 -1.29
CA GLU A 11 13.37 11.94 -0.19
C GLU A 11 12.00 11.77 0.47
N TYR A 12 11.94 10.88 1.46
CA TYR A 12 10.71 10.64 2.20
C TYR A 12 10.29 11.87 3.03
N PRO A 13 8.99 12.18 3.07
CA PRO A 13 8.46 13.29 3.87
C PRO A 13 8.51 13.02 5.38
N PHE A 14 8.55 11.75 5.79
CA PHE A 14 8.74 11.35 7.18
C PHE A 14 10.22 11.25 7.52
N ALA A 15 10.64 11.70 8.70
CA ALA A 15 12.01 11.46 9.18
C ALA A 15 12.18 10.02 9.69
N LEU A 16 13.32 9.38 9.43
CA LEU A 16 13.64 8.02 9.91
C LEU A 16 13.59 7.89 11.44
N ASP A 17 13.89 8.97 12.16
CA ASP A 17 13.86 9.04 13.62
C ASP A 17 12.52 9.55 14.20
N SER A 18 11.54 9.84 13.34
CA SER A 18 10.20 10.24 13.75
C SER A 18 9.54 9.17 14.61
N GLN A 19 8.74 9.60 15.59
CA GLN A 19 7.96 8.68 16.41
C GLN A 19 7.07 7.78 15.55
N ASN A 20 6.41 8.30 14.50
CA ASN A 20 5.54 7.49 13.65
C ASN A 20 6.29 6.34 12.97
N VAL A 21 7.51 6.61 12.48
CA VAL A 21 8.35 5.60 11.82
C VAL A 21 8.79 4.54 12.82
N ARG A 22 9.17 4.96 14.03
CA ARG A 22 9.61 4.06 15.09
C ARG A 22 8.47 3.19 15.61
N ASP A 23 7.30 3.79 15.84
CA ASP A 23 6.11 3.08 16.32
C ASP A 23 5.66 2.03 15.30
N TYR A 24 5.64 2.40 14.01
CA TYR A 24 5.36 1.47 12.92
C TYR A 24 6.43 0.37 12.83
N ALA A 25 7.72 0.72 12.87
CA ALA A 25 8.82 -0.24 12.86
C ALA A 25 8.71 -1.26 14.01
N GLU A 26 8.42 -0.80 15.23
CA GLU A 26 8.25 -1.66 16.41
C GLU A 26 6.99 -2.52 16.31
N TYR A 27 5.88 -1.97 15.81
CA TYR A 27 4.61 -2.69 15.66
C TYR A 27 4.70 -3.83 14.64
N PHE A 28 5.31 -3.57 13.48
CA PHE A 28 5.45 -4.56 12.40
C PHE A 28 6.75 -5.36 12.45
N GLY A 29 7.68 -5.00 13.34
CA GLY A 29 8.99 -5.65 13.46
C GLY A 29 9.89 -5.45 12.23
N VAL A 30 9.81 -4.28 11.60
CA VAL A 30 10.60 -3.91 10.41
C VAL A 30 11.64 -2.83 10.74
N ASP A 31 12.64 -2.64 9.89
CA ASP A 31 13.60 -1.55 10.04
C ASP A 31 12.95 -0.17 9.82
N ASN A 32 13.49 0.89 10.44
CA ASN A 32 12.96 2.25 10.30
C ASN A 32 12.90 2.72 8.83
N THR A 33 13.82 2.26 7.98
CA THR A 33 13.80 2.56 6.54
C THR A 33 12.60 1.93 5.85
N THR A 34 12.30 0.68 6.18
CA THR A 34 11.11 -0.02 5.67
C THR A 34 9.85 0.61 6.21
N ALA A 35 9.80 0.93 7.51
CA ALA A 35 8.66 1.62 8.12
C ALA A 35 8.39 3.00 7.49
N GLN A 36 9.43 3.80 7.25
CA GLN A 36 9.33 5.10 6.58
C GLN A 36 8.77 4.96 5.16
N HIS A 37 9.27 3.97 4.41
CA HIS A 37 8.77 3.66 3.08
C HIS A 37 7.30 3.25 3.13
N ASN A 38 6.96 2.25 3.95
CA ASN A 38 5.62 1.70 4.05
C ASN A 38 4.60 2.75 4.51
N LEU A 39 4.94 3.61 5.48
CA LEU A 39 4.10 4.74 5.89
C LEU A 39 3.80 5.70 4.73
N THR A 40 4.82 5.99 3.92
CA THR A 40 4.69 6.89 2.78
C THR A 40 3.80 6.28 1.70
N ILE A 41 4.04 5.02 1.35
CA ILE A 41 3.22 4.26 0.41
C ILE A 41 1.79 4.13 0.93
N SER A 42 1.57 3.84 2.22
CA SER A 42 0.25 3.68 2.82
C SER A 42 -0.60 4.96 2.75
N MET A 43 0.01 6.13 2.92
CA MET A 43 -0.71 7.40 2.73
C MET A 43 -1.12 7.61 1.27
N ALA A 44 -0.22 7.28 0.33
CA ALA A 44 -0.45 7.47 -1.10
C ALA A 44 -1.21 6.31 -1.77
N SER A 45 -1.33 5.15 -1.11
CA SER A 45 -1.97 3.96 -1.68
C SER A 45 -3.46 4.17 -1.96
N ASN A 46 -4.08 5.18 -1.33
CA ASN A 46 -5.44 5.61 -1.62
C ASN A 46 -5.64 6.04 -3.08
N GLU A 47 -4.62 6.66 -3.70
CA GLU A 47 -4.65 7.00 -5.13
C GLU A 47 -4.73 5.74 -5.98
N ALA A 48 -3.78 4.83 -5.77
CA ALA A 48 -3.70 3.55 -6.46
C ALA A 48 -4.99 2.75 -6.28
N LEU A 49 -5.44 2.60 -5.03
CA LEU A 49 -6.67 1.91 -4.69
C LEU A 49 -7.87 2.51 -5.43
N SER A 50 -8.04 3.84 -5.41
CA SER A 50 -9.15 4.50 -6.10
C SER A 50 -9.16 4.23 -7.60
N LYS A 51 -7.99 4.17 -8.26
CA LYS A 51 -7.87 3.78 -9.68
C LYS A 51 -8.32 2.34 -9.92
N VAL A 52 -7.92 1.43 -9.04
CA VAL A 52 -8.30 0.02 -9.18
C VAL A 52 -9.77 -0.19 -8.88
N LEU A 53 -10.33 0.51 -7.90
CA LEU A 53 -11.76 0.51 -7.59
C LEU A 53 -12.59 1.02 -8.77
N ASP A 54 -12.14 2.06 -9.47
CA ASP A 54 -12.79 2.56 -10.69
C ASP A 54 -12.85 1.48 -11.79
N GLN A 55 -11.75 0.74 -11.97
CA GLN A 55 -11.66 -0.36 -12.95
C GLN A 55 -12.50 -1.58 -12.58
N LEU A 56 -12.48 -2.00 -11.31
CA LEU A 56 -13.15 -3.21 -10.85
C LEU A 56 -14.63 -3.00 -10.55
N SER A 57 -15.02 -1.78 -10.15
CA SER A 57 -16.38 -1.38 -9.83
C SER A 57 -17.11 -2.41 -8.96
N GLU A 58 -18.06 -3.18 -9.53
CA GLU A 58 -18.90 -4.15 -8.80
C GLU A 58 -18.20 -5.47 -8.46
N THR A 59 -17.05 -5.75 -9.07
CA THR A 59 -16.30 -6.99 -8.85
C THR A 59 -15.33 -6.92 -7.66
N TYR A 60 -15.08 -5.71 -7.15
CA TYR A 60 -14.27 -5.48 -5.97
C TYR A 60 -14.98 -6.00 -4.71
N THR A 61 -14.26 -6.76 -3.88
CA THR A 61 -14.77 -7.24 -2.59
C THR A 61 -14.08 -6.59 -1.41
N SER A 62 -12.75 -6.49 -1.43
CA SER A 62 -11.95 -5.79 -0.41
C SER A 62 -10.51 -5.56 -0.84
N HIS A 63 -9.75 -4.80 -0.05
CA HIS A 63 -8.30 -4.67 -0.21
C HIS A 63 -7.57 -4.95 1.10
N GLU A 64 -6.30 -5.31 0.99
CA GLU A 64 -5.35 -5.49 2.08
C GLU A 64 -4.02 -4.86 1.62
N LEU A 65 -3.42 -4.04 2.46
CA LEU A 65 -2.08 -3.52 2.24
C LEU A 65 -1.15 -4.33 3.14
N THR A 66 -0.11 -4.94 2.58
CA THR A 66 0.85 -5.70 3.38
C THR A 66 1.90 -4.76 3.95
N ASP A 67 2.18 -4.86 5.23
CA ASP A 67 3.16 -4.02 5.94
C ASP A 67 4.55 -4.67 6.06
N ASP A 68 4.82 -5.70 5.24
CA ASP A 68 6.11 -6.40 5.15
C ASP A 68 7.19 -5.57 4.43
N ASN A 69 8.40 -6.13 4.31
CA ASN A 69 9.52 -5.54 3.55
C ASN A 69 9.20 -5.23 2.08
N ASP A 70 8.17 -5.87 1.53
CA ASP A 70 7.72 -5.69 0.15
C ASP A 70 6.24 -5.34 0.22
N MET A 71 5.95 -4.08 0.57
CA MET A 71 4.58 -3.57 0.70
C MET A 71 3.87 -3.66 -0.64
N LYS A 72 2.72 -4.33 -0.64
CA LYS A 72 1.89 -4.56 -1.82
C LYS A 72 0.42 -4.43 -1.47
N LEU A 73 -0.33 -3.94 -2.45
CA LEU A 73 -1.77 -3.74 -2.35
C LEU A 73 -2.46 -4.96 -2.97
N ILE A 74 -3.00 -5.81 -2.12
CA ILE A 74 -3.78 -6.97 -2.52
C ILE A 74 -5.23 -6.54 -2.64
N ILE A 75 -5.80 -6.64 -3.83
CA ILE A 75 -7.19 -6.36 -4.12
C ILE A 75 -7.93 -7.67 -4.29
N HIS A 76 -8.77 -8.00 -3.32
CA HIS A 76 -9.67 -9.12 -3.38
C HIS A 76 -10.87 -8.79 -4.27
N THR A 77 -11.16 -9.72 -5.17
CA THR A 77 -12.25 -9.62 -6.14
C THR A 77 -13.10 -10.87 -6.15
N THR A 78 -14.24 -10.79 -6.83
CA THR A 78 -15.05 -11.97 -7.18
C THR A 78 -14.26 -12.93 -8.10
N PRO A 79 -14.58 -14.23 -8.10
CA PRO A 79 -13.90 -15.25 -8.92
C PRO A 79 -14.10 -15.06 -10.43
N ASP A 80 -14.96 -14.12 -10.83
CA ASP A 80 -15.19 -13.75 -12.22
C ASP A 80 -14.02 -12.91 -12.79
N VAL A 81 -13.23 -12.29 -11.91
CA VAL A 81 -12.06 -11.50 -12.28
C VAL A 81 -10.83 -12.41 -12.44
N ALA A 82 -10.02 -12.16 -13.47
CA ALA A 82 -8.76 -12.85 -13.63
C ALA A 82 -7.71 -12.33 -12.63
N ALA A 83 -6.99 -13.26 -11.99
CA ALA A 83 -5.84 -12.91 -11.18
C ALA A 83 -4.81 -12.14 -12.03
N SER A 84 -4.34 -11.01 -11.52
CA SER A 84 -3.42 -10.14 -12.23
C SER A 84 -2.52 -9.41 -11.24
N SER A 85 -1.33 -9.02 -11.66
CA SER A 85 -0.42 -8.23 -10.84
C SER A 85 0.31 -7.23 -11.69
N TYR A 86 0.44 -6.00 -11.21
CA TYR A 86 1.14 -4.95 -11.92
C TYR A 86 1.67 -3.89 -10.95
N ASP A 87 2.76 -3.26 -11.36
CA ASP A 87 3.40 -2.20 -10.61
C ASP A 87 2.73 -0.86 -10.91
N TYR A 88 2.17 -0.22 -9.88
CA TYR A 88 1.60 1.11 -9.99
C TYR A 88 2.61 2.14 -9.50
N VAL A 89 2.98 3.07 -10.39
CA VAL A 89 3.84 4.21 -10.02
C VAL A 89 2.94 5.30 -9.46
N LEU A 90 3.14 5.64 -8.19
CA LEU A 90 2.38 6.68 -7.50
C LEU A 90 2.68 8.04 -8.13
N SER A 91 1.62 8.80 -8.38
CA SER A 91 1.65 10.14 -8.96
C SER A 91 1.53 11.25 -7.90
N ASP A 92 1.07 10.89 -6.70
CA ASP A 92 0.93 11.79 -5.58
C ASP A 92 2.27 12.40 -5.19
N ASP A 93 2.33 13.73 -5.00
CA ASP A 93 3.58 14.44 -4.69
C ASP A 93 4.25 13.93 -3.40
N PHE A 94 3.50 13.29 -2.50
CA PHE A 94 4.02 12.70 -1.26
C PHE A 94 4.86 11.43 -1.49
N ALA A 95 4.50 10.63 -2.50
CA ALA A 95 5.09 9.33 -2.81
C ALA A 95 5.52 9.22 -4.28
N LYS A 96 5.82 10.37 -4.89
CA LYS A 96 5.92 10.51 -6.34
C LYS A 96 7.01 9.64 -6.94
N GLY A 97 6.62 8.78 -7.87
CA GLY A 97 7.55 7.85 -8.51
C GLY A 97 7.83 6.60 -7.69
N LEU A 98 7.35 6.48 -6.45
CA LEU A 98 7.44 5.22 -5.73
C LEU A 98 6.50 4.18 -6.38
N VAL A 99 6.92 2.93 -6.33
CA VAL A 99 6.18 1.81 -6.93
C VAL A 99 5.41 1.09 -5.84
N LEU A 100 4.10 0.97 -6.04
CA LEU A 100 3.22 0.12 -5.26
C LEU A 100 2.81 -1.08 -6.12
N PRO A 101 3.30 -2.29 -5.82
CA PRO A 101 2.82 -3.51 -6.47
C PRO A 101 1.36 -3.74 -6.12
N ILE A 102 0.51 -3.89 -7.15
CA ILE A 102 -0.90 -4.21 -7.00
C ILE A 102 -1.11 -5.65 -7.43
N VAL A 103 -1.82 -6.42 -6.60
CA VAL A 103 -2.15 -7.82 -6.86
C VAL A 103 -3.66 -8.00 -6.80
N ILE A 104 -4.29 -8.33 -7.92
CA ILE A 104 -5.70 -8.71 -8.02
C ILE A 104 -5.83 -10.20 -7.70
N GLN A 105 -6.49 -10.52 -6.58
CA GLN A 105 -6.70 -11.89 -6.11
C GLN A 105 -8.19 -12.25 -6.12
N PRO A 106 -8.63 -13.13 -7.04
CA PRO A 106 -10.03 -13.53 -7.17
C PRO A 106 -10.40 -14.64 -6.17
N ASP A 107 -10.43 -14.28 -4.89
CA ASP A 107 -10.66 -15.21 -3.75
C ASP A 107 -12.05 -15.01 -3.08
N SER A 108 -12.84 -14.02 -3.52
CA SER A 108 -14.06 -13.57 -2.80
C SER A 108 -13.87 -13.23 -1.34
N LYS A 109 -12.63 -13.01 -0.88
CA LYS A 109 -12.37 -12.54 0.47
C LYS A 109 -13.14 -11.23 0.64
N LYS A 110 -14.13 -11.25 1.54
CA LYS A 110 -14.76 -10.03 2.02
C LYS A 110 -13.87 -9.57 3.15
N GLY A 111 -13.22 -8.44 2.94
CA GLY A 111 -12.19 -7.92 3.82
C GLY A 111 -12.67 -7.94 5.26
N GLU A 112 -12.00 -8.73 6.07
CA GLU A 112 -11.91 -8.44 7.48
C GLU A 112 -11.09 -7.17 7.54
N VAL A 113 -11.75 -6.01 7.49
CA VAL A 113 -11.12 -4.73 7.75
C VAL A 113 -10.62 -4.77 9.19
N LYS A 114 -9.42 -5.33 9.40
CA LYS A 114 -8.58 -4.90 10.51
C LYS A 114 -8.17 -3.49 10.12
N ALA A 115 -9.06 -2.55 10.42
CA ALA A 115 -8.80 -1.14 10.26
C ALA A 115 -7.43 -0.87 10.90
N HIS A 116 -6.46 -0.45 10.07
CA HIS A 116 -5.29 0.26 10.56
C HIS A 116 -5.82 1.47 11.33
N GLY A 117 -5.93 1.34 12.65
CA GLY A 117 -6.53 2.35 13.52
C GLY A 117 -7.79 1.88 14.23
N GLU A 118 -7.66 0.89 15.10
CA GLU A 118 -8.36 0.96 16.39
C GLU A 118 -7.31 0.97 17.49
N VAL A 119 -6.69 2.13 17.68
CA VAL A 119 -6.21 2.49 19.02
C VAL A 119 -7.48 2.65 19.87
N VAL A 120 -7.87 1.57 20.52
CA VAL A 120 -8.78 1.64 21.66
C VAL A 120 -8.05 2.38 22.78
N GLU A 121 -8.42 3.64 23.01
CA GLU A 121 -8.23 4.29 24.30
C GLU A 121 -9.46 4.08 25.19
#